data_AF-A0A521HTP5-F1
#
_entry.id   AF-A0A521HTP5-F1
#
_cell.length_a   1.000
_cell.length_b   1.000
_cell.length_c   1.000
_cell.angle_alpha   90.00
_cell.angle_beta   90.00
_cell.angle_gamma   90.00
#
_symmetry.space_group_name_H-M   'P 1'
#
loop_
_entity.id
_entity.type
_entity.pdbx_description
1 polymer ?
#
loop_
_entity_poly.entity_id
_entity_poly.type
_entity_poly.pdbx_seq_one_letter_code
_entity_poly.pdbx_strand_id
1 'polypeptide(L)'
;VAVQGNGFFVMKSGEKTYFTRAGNFGLDNEGTLVNPANGMRVQGWQTEEIDGVLLLNTSGQTEDLVIPVGSKISAKATTNVDYACNLDKRLPEIPEGASAADIRQSTWETEFKVYDDFGEEHTLNISFTRVPGTQNQWQATALVDPQNADATATRIGVGTTDGTENTFIVNFDNLGKLAGVQDSAGNASAVTGNVVLQASYNVPGANPGADGEPTRQTFNINLGQIGSVTNTITQFAEKSSTKAYEQDGYTMGYLENFKIDQSGMITGVYSNGANRLLGQIALASFANQGGLEKAGENTYVQSNNSGYANISASGVAGKGKLIAGALEMSNVDLTEQFTDLIVTQRGFQASSKTIQTSDTMLDTVLNLKR
;
A
#
# COMPACT_ATOMS: atom_id res chain seq x y z
N VAL A 1 -19.64 3.23 -1.12
CA VAL A 1 -19.05 3.58 0.19
C VAL A 1 -20.13 4.24 1.02
N ALA A 2 -20.16 4.04 2.33
CA ALA A 2 -21.13 4.67 3.24
C ALA A 2 -20.42 5.45 4.35
N VAL A 3 -21.00 6.52 4.88
CA VAL A 3 -20.45 7.29 6.00
C VAL A 3 -21.11 6.83 7.30
N GLN A 4 -20.33 6.21 8.18
CA GLN A 4 -20.78 5.87 9.52
C GLN A 4 -20.46 7.00 10.51
N GLY A 5 -21.47 7.73 10.96
CA GLY A 5 -21.33 8.85 11.91
C GLY A 5 -21.57 10.21 11.25
N ASN A 6 -20.92 11.27 11.71
CA ASN A 6 -21.11 12.61 11.16
C ASN A 6 -20.16 12.88 9.98
N GLY A 7 -20.69 13.31 8.84
CA GLY A 7 -19.86 13.71 7.71
C GLY A 7 -20.60 13.66 6.39
N PHE A 8 -20.12 14.43 5.43
CA PHE A 8 -20.59 14.45 4.05
C PHE A 8 -19.38 14.28 3.12
N PHE A 9 -19.53 13.50 2.06
CA PHE A 9 -18.62 13.52 0.93
C PHE A 9 -18.63 14.90 0.29
N VAL A 10 -17.44 15.37 -0.09
CA VAL A 10 -17.27 16.65 -0.78
C VAL A 10 -17.24 16.38 -2.28
N MET A 11 -18.09 17.07 -3.03
CA MET A 11 -18.24 16.92 -4.47
C MET A 11 -18.04 18.28 -5.15
N LYS A 12 -17.50 18.32 -6.37
CA LYS A 12 -17.44 19.55 -7.19
C LYS A 12 -18.14 19.38 -8.52
N SER A 13 -18.80 20.45 -8.96
CA SER A 13 -19.27 20.65 -10.33
C SER A 13 -18.87 22.05 -10.80
N GLY A 14 -17.90 22.12 -11.72
CA GLY A 14 -17.18 23.36 -12.01
C GLY A 14 -16.55 23.96 -10.75
N GLU A 15 -16.84 25.23 -10.48
CA GLU A 15 -16.38 25.97 -9.30
C GLU A 15 -17.25 25.77 -8.04
N LYS A 16 -18.39 25.08 -8.16
CA LYS A 16 -19.33 24.91 -7.05
C LYS A 16 -19.04 23.62 -6.29
N THR A 17 -18.97 23.75 -4.97
CA THR A 17 -18.84 22.62 -4.04
C THR A 17 -20.21 22.20 -3.52
N TYR A 18 -20.46 20.90 -3.56
CA TYR A 18 -21.66 20.21 -3.09
C TYR A 18 -21.27 19.17 -2.03
N PHE A 19 -22.23 18.81 -1.20
CA PHE A 19 -22.04 17.87 -0.11
C PHE A 19 -23.10 16.76 -0.21
N THR A 20 -22.71 15.50 -0.06
CA THR A 20 -23.67 14.39 -0.09
C THR A 20 -23.28 13.30 0.90
N ARG A 21 -24.26 12.50 1.32
CA ARG A 21 -24.01 11.26 2.07
C ARG A 21 -24.13 10.02 1.18
N ALA A 22 -24.67 10.18 -0.02
CA ALA A 22 -24.73 9.12 -1.00
C ALA A 22 -23.32 8.83 -1.53
N GLY A 23 -22.79 7.65 -1.21
CA GLY A 23 -21.48 7.21 -1.70
C GLY A 23 -21.59 6.20 -2.83
N ASN A 24 -22.55 6.41 -3.75
CA ASN A 24 -22.68 5.68 -5.00
C ASN A 24 -21.71 6.25 -6.05
N PHE A 25 -20.41 6.03 -5.86
CA PHE A 25 -19.40 6.55 -6.78
C PHE A 25 -19.03 5.53 -7.85
N GLY A 26 -18.76 6.03 -9.05
CA GLY A 26 -18.20 5.31 -10.18
C GLY A 26 -16.98 6.05 -10.72
N LEU A 27 -16.33 5.46 -11.72
CA LEU A 27 -15.23 6.10 -12.43
C LEU A 27 -15.73 6.60 -13.78
N ASP A 28 -15.28 7.78 -14.17
CA ASP A 28 -15.47 8.27 -15.54
C ASP A 28 -14.38 7.73 -16.48
N ASN A 29 -14.40 8.19 -17.74
CA ASN A 29 -13.44 7.76 -18.76
C ASN A 29 -12.01 8.26 -18.50
N GLU A 30 -11.83 9.27 -17.65
CA GLU A 30 -10.53 9.81 -17.26
C GLU A 30 -10.01 9.17 -15.96
N GLY A 31 -10.79 8.26 -15.36
CA GLY A 31 -10.48 7.62 -14.09
C GLY A 31 -10.81 8.49 -12.87
N THR A 32 -11.50 9.62 -13.05
CA THR A 32 -11.92 10.46 -11.93
C THR A 32 -13.08 9.79 -11.19
N LEU A 33 -13.03 9.82 -9.87
CA LEU A 33 -14.11 9.34 -9.03
C LEU A 33 -15.28 10.32 -9.10
N VAL A 34 -16.40 9.88 -9.66
CA VAL A 34 -17.59 10.70 -9.90
C VAL A 34 -18.84 10.06 -9.32
N ASN A 35 -19.87 10.85 -9.08
CA ASN A 35 -21.22 10.32 -8.92
C ASN A 35 -21.83 10.07 -10.32
N PRO A 36 -22.15 8.81 -10.69
CA PRO A 36 -22.64 8.48 -12.03
C PRO A 36 -23.99 9.12 -12.36
N ALA A 37 -24.77 9.53 -11.35
CA ALA A 37 -26.09 10.13 -11.58
C ALA A 37 -25.99 11.56 -12.14
N ASN A 38 -24.95 12.30 -11.78
CA ASN A 38 -24.86 13.74 -12.07
C ASN A 38 -23.48 14.24 -12.48
N GLY A 39 -22.49 13.34 -12.59
CA GLY A 39 -21.14 13.66 -13.05
C GLY A 39 -20.33 14.53 -12.09
N MET A 40 -20.81 14.78 -10.87
CA MET A 40 -20.05 15.54 -9.89
C MET A 40 -18.81 14.76 -9.47
N ARG A 41 -17.67 15.44 -9.34
CA ARG A 41 -16.37 14.84 -9.00
C ARG A 41 -16.14 14.78 -7.50
N VAL A 42 -15.76 13.63 -6.97
CA VAL A 42 -15.43 13.45 -5.55
C VAL A 42 -14.11 14.12 -5.25
N GLN A 43 -14.07 14.90 -4.17
CA GLN A 43 -12.88 15.61 -3.72
C GLN A 43 -12.12 14.82 -2.66
N GLY A 44 -10.81 14.98 -2.65
CA GLY A 44 -9.92 14.37 -1.67
C GLY A 44 -8.50 14.92 -1.76
N TRP A 45 -7.56 14.15 -1.25
CA TRP A 45 -6.13 14.40 -1.41
C TRP A 45 -5.54 13.25 -2.22
N GLN A 46 -4.76 13.57 -3.24
CA GLN A 46 -4.05 12.59 -4.04
C GLN A 46 -2.66 12.37 -3.44
N THR A 47 -2.09 11.19 -3.62
CA THR A 47 -0.69 10.95 -3.24
C THR A 47 0.25 11.54 -4.27
N GLU A 48 1.29 12.22 -3.80
CA GLU A 48 2.40 12.69 -4.61
C GLU A 48 3.64 11.86 -4.30
N GLU A 49 4.38 11.46 -5.33
CA GLU A 49 5.65 10.76 -5.18
C GLU A 49 6.77 11.82 -5.13
N ILE A 50 7.38 12.00 -3.95
CA ILE A 50 8.52 12.89 -3.74
C ILE A 50 9.68 12.02 -3.28
N ASP A 51 10.81 12.08 -3.99
CA ASP A 51 12.02 11.29 -3.72
C ASP A 51 11.77 9.78 -3.57
N GLY A 52 10.83 9.23 -4.36
CA GLY A 52 10.48 7.79 -4.35
C GLY A 52 9.59 7.36 -3.18
N VAL A 53 9.10 8.31 -2.37
CA VAL A 53 8.15 8.06 -1.29
C VAL A 53 6.78 8.64 -1.66
N LEU A 54 5.75 7.82 -1.58
CA LEU A 54 4.36 8.27 -1.74
C LEU A 54 3.91 9.00 -0.47
N LEU A 55 3.68 10.30 -0.59
CA LEU A 55 3.21 11.16 0.48
C LEU A 55 1.78 11.60 0.23
N LEU A 56 0.98 11.60 1.31
CA LEU A 56 -0.39 12.09 1.30
C LEU A 56 -0.50 13.31 2.21
N ASN A 57 -0.73 14.50 1.64
CA ASN A 57 -0.89 15.72 2.42
C ASN A 57 -2.38 16.04 2.65
N THR A 58 -2.93 15.52 3.74
CA THR A 58 -4.33 15.76 4.14
C THR A 58 -4.59 17.15 4.74
N SER A 59 -3.55 17.98 4.88
CA SER A 59 -3.66 19.38 5.31
C SER A 59 -3.72 20.37 4.14
N GLY A 60 -3.48 19.88 2.91
CA GLY A 60 -3.55 20.69 1.69
C GLY A 60 -4.97 21.00 1.22
N GLN A 61 -5.08 21.72 0.11
CA GLN A 61 -6.36 21.90 -0.58
C GLN A 61 -6.85 20.56 -1.14
N THR A 62 -8.17 20.39 -1.23
CA THR A 62 -8.74 19.18 -1.84
C THR A 62 -8.80 19.32 -3.36
N GLU A 63 -8.47 18.23 -4.03
CA GLU A 63 -8.44 18.08 -5.48
C GLU A 63 -9.38 16.97 -5.93
N ASP A 64 -9.57 16.85 -7.25
CA ASP A 64 -10.34 15.77 -7.85
C ASP A 64 -9.60 14.43 -7.64
N LEU A 65 -10.29 13.42 -7.12
CA LEU A 65 -9.68 12.10 -6.93
C LEU A 65 -9.62 11.34 -8.24
N VAL A 66 -8.42 11.20 -8.79
CA VAL A 66 -8.19 10.41 -10.00
C VAL A 66 -7.62 9.04 -9.62
N ILE A 67 -8.32 7.99 -10.05
CA ILE A 67 -7.87 6.60 -10.01
C ILE A 67 -7.49 6.23 -11.44
N PRO A 68 -6.20 6.20 -11.78
CA PRO A 68 -5.76 5.99 -13.16
C PRO A 68 -5.92 4.50 -13.55
N VAL A 69 -7.15 4.07 -13.83
CA VAL A 69 -7.45 2.69 -14.23
C VAL A 69 -6.83 2.40 -15.59
N GLY A 70 -6.13 1.27 -15.67
CA GLY A 70 -5.35 0.92 -16.85
C GLY A 70 -4.02 1.65 -16.98
N SER A 71 -3.65 2.53 -16.03
CA SER A 71 -2.29 3.04 -15.99
C SER A 71 -1.32 1.95 -15.59
N LYS A 72 -0.09 2.18 -16.02
CA LYS A 72 1.04 1.32 -15.76
C LYS A 72 1.82 1.90 -14.59
N ILE A 73 2.14 1.07 -13.62
CA ILE A 73 3.20 1.37 -12.67
C ILE A 73 4.51 0.94 -13.33
N SER A 74 5.48 1.84 -13.39
CA SER A 74 6.83 1.49 -13.84
C SER A 74 7.41 0.39 -12.96
N ALA A 75 8.27 -0.44 -13.54
CA ALA A 75 9.04 -1.37 -12.74
C ALA A 75 9.88 -0.61 -11.71
N LYS A 76 10.19 -1.28 -10.61
CA LYS A 76 11.11 -0.78 -9.60
C LYS A 76 12.21 -1.81 -9.43
N ALA A 77 13.45 -1.39 -9.70
CA ALA A 77 14.63 -2.16 -9.39
C ALA A 77 14.68 -2.53 -7.91
N THR A 78 15.12 -3.75 -7.61
CA THR A 78 15.39 -4.16 -6.24
C THR A 78 16.53 -3.30 -5.69
N THR A 79 16.30 -2.67 -4.54
CA THR A 79 17.31 -1.88 -3.81
C THR A 79 17.70 -2.53 -2.50
N ASN A 80 16.81 -3.29 -1.87
CA ASN A 80 17.09 -4.00 -0.62
C ASN A 80 16.53 -5.42 -0.67
N VAL A 81 17.31 -6.35 -0.14
CA VAL A 81 16.98 -7.76 0.02
C VAL A 81 17.25 -8.15 1.47
N ASP A 82 16.22 -8.51 2.21
CA ASP A 82 16.35 -9.11 3.53
C ASP A 82 16.43 -10.63 3.39
N TYR A 83 17.59 -11.18 3.76
CA TYR A 83 17.90 -12.58 3.59
C TYR A 83 18.23 -13.24 4.93
N ALA A 84 17.46 -14.26 5.30
CA ALA A 84 17.71 -15.08 6.47
C ALA A 84 17.60 -16.57 6.14
N CYS A 85 18.63 -17.33 6.51
CA CYS A 85 18.67 -18.78 6.36
C CYS A 85 19.33 -19.44 7.56
N ASN A 86 19.14 -20.75 7.69
CA ASN A 86 19.92 -21.58 8.59
C ASN A 86 20.88 -22.44 7.77
N LEU A 87 22.16 -22.48 8.16
CA LEU A 87 23.17 -23.36 7.57
C LEU A 87 23.46 -24.54 8.51
N ASP A 88 23.34 -25.77 8.00
CA ASP A 88 23.51 -26.97 8.83
C ASP A 88 24.96 -27.11 9.35
N LYS A 89 25.11 -27.01 10.67
CA LYS A 89 26.39 -27.24 11.36
C LYS A 89 26.90 -28.69 11.24
N ARG A 90 26.07 -29.64 10.85
CA ARG A 90 26.44 -31.06 10.72
C ARG A 90 27.00 -31.44 9.35
N LEU A 91 27.03 -30.51 8.38
CA LEU A 91 27.72 -30.76 7.12
C LEU A 91 29.20 -31.11 7.36
N PRO A 92 29.77 -32.03 6.58
CA PRO A 92 31.14 -32.47 6.79
C PRO A 92 32.13 -31.31 6.59
N GLU A 93 33.20 -31.28 7.39
CA GLU A 93 34.26 -30.30 7.20
C GLU A 93 35.07 -30.63 5.95
N ILE A 94 35.51 -29.59 5.24
CA ILE A 94 36.32 -29.74 4.03
C ILE A 94 37.80 -29.73 4.46
N PRO A 95 38.54 -30.86 4.31
CA PRO A 95 39.98 -30.87 4.55
C PRO A 95 40.74 -30.06 3.49
N GLU A 96 41.92 -29.56 3.85
CA GLU A 96 42.79 -28.82 2.94
C GLU A 96 43.21 -29.74 1.77
N GLY A 97 42.77 -29.42 0.54
CA GLY A 97 42.98 -30.26 -0.65
C GLY A 97 41.85 -31.26 -0.98
N ALA A 98 40.64 -31.08 -0.42
CA ALA A 98 39.47 -31.90 -0.70
C ALA A 98 39.10 -31.97 -2.20
N SER A 99 38.49 -33.07 -2.61
CA SER A 99 38.04 -33.24 -4.00
C SER A 99 36.83 -32.34 -4.30
N ALA A 100 36.58 -32.04 -5.57
CA ALA A 100 35.40 -31.25 -5.98
C ALA A 100 34.07 -31.90 -5.55
N ALA A 101 34.04 -33.23 -5.36
CA ALA A 101 32.87 -33.95 -4.86
C ALA A 101 32.62 -33.68 -3.37
N ASP A 102 33.68 -33.61 -2.56
CA ASP A 102 33.58 -33.33 -1.13
C ASP A 102 33.14 -31.87 -0.89
N ILE A 103 33.67 -30.94 -1.69
CA ILE A 103 33.27 -29.53 -1.64
C ILE A 103 31.78 -29.39 -1.95
N ARG A 104 31.28 -30.13 -2.95
CA ARG A 104 29.86 -30.09 -3.33
C ARG A 104 28.94 -30.66 -2.25
N GLN A 105 29.38 -31.68 -1.51
CA GLN A 105 28.61 -32.22 -0.38
C GLN A 105 28.50 -31.24 0.80
N SER A 106 29.49 -30.36 0.94
CA SER A 106 29.53 -29.32 1.98
C SER A 106 29.12 -27.94 1.46
N THR A 107 28.43 -27.89 0.32
CA THR A 107 27.88 -26.67 -0.27
C THR A 107 26.35 -26.70 -0.22
N TRP A 108 25.76 -25.59 0.20
CA TRP A 108 24.32 -25.38 0.14
C TRP A 108 24.01 -24.19 -0.76
N GLU A 109 23.13 -24.39 -1.74
CA GLU A 109 22.75 -23.38 -2.72
C GLU A 109 21.32 -22.91 -2.47
N THR A 110 21.10 -21.63 -2.73
CA THR A 110 19.79 -20.99 -2.69
C THR A 110 19.64 -20.09 -3.91
N GLU A 111 18.41 -19.92 -4.38
CA GLU A 111 18.09 -19.05 -5.51
C GLU A 111 16.91 -18.16 -5.16
N PHE A 112 16.97 -16.91 -5.60
CA PHE A 112 15.91 -15.94 -5.40
C PHE A 112 15.88 -14.94 -6.56
N LYS A 113 14.74 -14.27 -6.71
CA LYS A 113 14.46 -13.38 -7.85
C LYS A 113 14.65 -11.93 -7.46
N VAL A 114 15.54 -11.23 -8.15
CA VAL A 114 15.70 -9.78 -8.06
C VAL A 114 15.24 -9.14 -9.37
N TYR A 115 14.88 -7.86 -9.32
CA TYR A 115 14.33 -7.13 -10.46
C TYR A 115 15.25 -5.99 -10.85
N ASP A 116 15.37 -5.72 -12.15
CA ASP A 116 16.09 -4.57 -12.68
C ASP A 116 15.21 -3.32 -12.89
N ASP A 117 15.83 -2.24 -13.37
CA ASP A 117 15.16 -0.97 -13.67
C ASP A 117 14.12 -1.10 -14.81
N PHE A 118 14.27 -2.11 -15.66
CA PHE A 118 13.32 -2.41 -16.75
C PHE A 118 12.18 -3.33 -16.30
N GLY A 119 12.32 -3.97 -15.14
CA GLY A 119 11.41 -4.96 -14.60
C GLY A 119 11.65 -6.37 -15.12
N GLU A 120 12.83 -6.65 -15.68
CA GLU A 120 13.28 -8.00 -15.99
C GLU A 120 13.62 -8.77 -14.70
N GLU A 121 13.31 -10.06 -14.70
CA GLU A 121 13.57 -10.96 -13.57
C GLU A 121 14.97 -11.55 -13.70
N HIS A 122 15.84 -11.27 -12.73
CA HIS A 122 17.15 -11.89 -12.60
C HIS A 122 17.17 -12.90 -11.45
N THR A 123 17.80 -14.04 -11.65
CA THR A 123 17.93 -15.07 -10.61
C THR A 123 19.26 -14.90 -9.89
N LEU A 124 19.23 -14.41 -8.66
CA LEU A 124 20.40 -14.39 -7.78
C LEU A 124 20.53 -15.75 -7.07
N ASN A 125 21.60 -16.46 -7.39
CA ASN A 125 22.02 -17.67 -6.73
C ASN A 125 23.09 -17.34 -5.67
N ILE A 126 22.93 -17.86 -4.45
CA ILE A 126 23.97 -17.81 -3.43
C ILE A 126 24.32 -19.23 -3.01
N SER A 127 25.60 -19.59 -3.17
CA SER A 127 26.17 -20.87 -2.74
C SER A 127 27.04 -20.67 -1.50
N PHE A 128 26.68 -21.33 -0.39
CA PHE A 128 27.43 -21.34 0.85
C PHE A 128 28.27 -22.61 0.95
N THR A 129 29.59 -22.47 0.83
CA THR A 129 30.57 -23.55 0.97
C THR A 129 31.34 -23.37 2.26
N ARG A 130 31.63 -24.44 3.00
CA ARG A 130 32.49 -24.32 4.20
C ARG A 130 33.91 -23.90 3.83
N VAL A 131 34.51 -23.04 4.64
CA VAL A 131 35.93 -22.68 4.44
C VAL A 131 36.81 -23.85 4.92
N PRO A 132 37.76 -24.34 4.09
CA PRO A 132 38.63 -25.44 4.49
C PRO A 132 39.48 -25.10 5.71
N GLY A 133 39.58 -26.03 6.67
CA GLY A 133 40.47 -25.89 7.83
C GLY A 133 40.01 -24.91 8.93
N THR A 134 38.91 -24.18 8.77
CA THR A 134 38.39 -23.22 9.75
C THR A 134 36.98 -23.57 10.21
N GLN A 135 36.75 -23.58 11.52
CA GLN A 135 35.44 -23.84 12.10
C GLN A 135 34.54 -22.59 12.09
N ASN A 136 33.23 -22.80 11.95
CA ASN A 136 32.20 -21.75 11.96
C ASN A 136 32.39 -20.65 10.89
N GLN A 137 33.06 -20.96 9.78
CA GLN A 137 33.24 -20.06 8.64
C GLN A 137 32.67 -20.67 7.37
N TRP A 138 31.90 -19.85 6.64
CA TRP A 138 31.29 -20.21 5.36
C TRP A 138 31.67 -19.17 4.31
N GLN A 139 32.20 -19.62 3.19
CA GLN A 139 32.38 -18.81 2.00
C GLN A 139 31.09 -18.84 1.20
N ALA A 140 30.46 -17.68 1.07
CA ALA A 140 29.32 -17.46 0.20
C ALA A 140 29.81 -16.92 -1.14
N THR A 141 29.31 -17.49 -2.23
CA THR A 141 29.51 -16.99 -3.60
C THR A 141 28.15 -16.58 -4.15
N ALA A 142 28.04 -15.33 -4.60
CA ALA A 142 26.79 -14.76 -5.11
C ALA A 142 26.88 -14.54 -6.63
N LEU A 143 25.93 -15.06 -7.38
CA LEU A 143 25.89 -14.99 -8.85
C LEU A 143 24.51 -14.57 -9.32
N VAL A 144 24.43 -13.44 -10.02
CA VAL A 144 23.21 -13.03 -10.72
C VAL A 144 23.20 -13.66 -12.10
N ASP A 145 22.13 -14.38 -12.42
CA ASP A 145 21.94 -15.18 -13.63
C ASP A 145 23.12 -16.13 -13.88
N PRO A 146 23.21 -17.25 -13.15
CA PRO A 146 24.35 -18.16 -13.23
C PRO A 146 24.61 -18.73 -14.63
N GLN A 147 23.62 -18.72 -15.53
CA GLN A 147 23.78 -19.12 -16.93
C GLN A 147 24.59 -18.11 -17.76
N ASN A 148 24.64 -16.84 -17.34
CA ASN A 148 25.32 -15.73 -18.00
C ASN A 148 26.25 -14.97 -17.03
N ALA A 149 26.83 -15.67 -16.06
CA ALA A 149 27.64 -15.10 -14.98
C ALA A 149 28.79 -14.20 -15.46
N ASP A 150 29.41 -14.53 -16.60
CA ASP A 150 30.50 -13.75 -17.19
C ASP A 150 30.01 -12.37 -17.70
N ALA A 151 28.78 -12.30 -18.20
CA ALA A 151 28.20 -11.07 -18.72
C ALA A 151 27.67 -10.17 -17.59
N THR A 152 27.00 -10.76 -16.59
CA THR A 152 26.47 -10.04 -15.44
C THR A 152 27.58 -9.59 -14.49
N ALA A 153 28.73 -10.28 -14.46
CA ALA A 153 29.93 -9.92 -13.69
C ALA A 153 29.58 -9.42 -12.28
N THR A 154 28.88 -10.28 -11.52
CA THR A 154 28.42 -9.97 -10.16
C THR A 154 29.61 -9.66 -9.25
N ARG A 155 29.47 -8.65 -8.40
CA ARG A 155 30.43 -8.27 -7.37
C ARG A 155 29.69 -8.08 -6.06
N ILE A 156 30.31 -8.44 -4.96
CA ILE A 156 29.74 -8.27 -3.64
C ILE A 156 30.80 -7.78 -2.66
N GLY A 157 30.44 -6.86 -1.78
CA GLY A 157 31.38 -6.33 -0.82
C GLY A 157 30.70 -5.61 0.34
N VAL A 158 31.51 -5.26 1.33
CA VAL A 158 31.05 -4.53 2.52
C VAL A 158 31.27 -3.04 2.27
N GLY A 159 30.19 -2.30 2.01
CA GLY A 159 30.21 -0.85 1.82
C GLY A 159 30.72 -0.37 0.45
N THR A 160 31.34 -1.23 -0.35
CA THR A 160 31.71 -0.99 -1.75
C THR A 160 31.59 -2.27 -2.56
N THR A 161 31.44 -2.14 -3.87
CA THR A 161 31.48 -3.25 -4.84
C THR A 161 32.65 -3.12 -5.84
N ASP A 162 33.44 -2.06 -5.70
CA ASP A 162 34.60 -1.81 -6.56
C ASP A 162 35.83 -2.54 -6.03
N GLY A 163 36.47 -3.30 -6.91
CA GLY A 163 37.66 -4.09 -6.56
C GLY A 163 37.36 -5.34 -5.72
N THR A 164 36.08 -5.68 -5.52
CA THR A 164 35.67 -6.92 -4.84
C THR A 164 35.27 -8.00 -5.85
N GLU A 165 35.50 -9.24 -5.46
CA GLU A 165 35.00 -10.42 -6.18
C GLU A 165 33.53 -10.69 -5.83
N ASN A 166 32.99 -11.80 -6.34
CA ASN A 166 31.63 -12.27 -6.05
C ASN A 166 31.54 -13.17 -4.79
N THR A 167 32.57 -13.14 -3.94
CA THR A 167 32.69 -13.98 -2.75
C THR A 167 32.81 -13.16 -1.46
N PHE A 168 32.25 -13.70 -0.37
CA PHE A 168 32.39 -13.17 0.98
C PHE A 168 32.39 -14.30 2.02
N ILE A 169 33.06 -14.10 3.15
CA ILE A 169 33.14 -15.03 4.26
C ILE A 169 32.19 -14.61 5.37
N VAL A 170 31.29 -15.50 5.76
CA VAL A 170 30.38 -15.34 6.89
C VAL A 170 30.97 -16.05 8.11
N ASN A 171 31.18 -15.30 9.19
CA ASN A 171 31.67 -15.79 10.47
C ASN A 171 30.50 -15.96 11.44
N PHE A 172 30.44 -17.13 12.09
CA PHE A 172 29.48 -17.41 13.16
C PHE A 172 30.18 -17.51 14.52
N ASP A 173 29.50 -17.07 15.56
CA ASP A 173 29.91 -17.27 16.95
C ASP A 173 29.68 -18.73 17.38
N ASN A 174 30.29 -19.14 18.49
CA ASN A 174 30.15 -20.47 19.08
C ASN A 174 28.70 -20.83 19.46
N LEU A 175 27.83 -19.82 19.59
CA LEU A 175 26.39 -19.97 19.82
C LEU A 175 25.57 -20.16 18.53
N GLY A 176 26.21 -20.22 17.35
CA GLY A 176 25.54 -20.40 16.05
C GLY A 176 24.88 -19.14 15.49
N LYS A 177 25.24 -17.97 16.05
CA LYS A 177 24.72 -16.65 15.66
C LYS A 177 25.70 -15.95 14.72
N LEU A 178 25.21 -15.07 13.84
CA LEU A 178 26.06 -14.23 13.00
C LEU A 178 27.00 -13.37 13.86
N ALA A 179 28.31 -13.45 13.61
CA ALA A 179 29.34 -12.66 14.27
C ALA A 179 29.87 -11.53 13.39
N GLY A 180 29.91 -11.74 12.07
CA GLY A 180 30.31 -10.73 11.09
C GLY A 180 30.57 -11.31 9.71
N VAL A 181 30.78 -10.44 8.73
CA VAL A 181 31.11 -10.81 7.35
C VAL A 181 32.37 -10.10 6.91
N GLN A 182 33.19 -10.77 6.10
CA GLN A 182 34.36 -10.19 5.45
C GLN A 182 34.28 -10.43 3.94
N ASP A 183 34.53 -9.40 3.12
CA ASP A 183 34.59 -9.56 1.67
C ASP A 183 35.99 -10.01 1.19
N SER A 184 36.11 -10.28 -0.10
CA SER A 184 37.36 -10.66 -0.77
C SER A 184 38.43 -9.56 -0.78
N ALA A 185 38.04 -8.29 -0.64
CA ALA A 185 38.97 -7.16 -0.52
C ALA A 185 39.46 -6.95 0.92
N GLY A 186 38.99 -7.76 1.87
CA GLY A 186 39.37 -7.71 3.28
C GLY A 186 38.55 -6.73 4.12
N ASN A 187 37.53 -6.07 3.56
CA ASN A 187 36.63 -5.22 4.32
C ASN A 187 35.73 -6.09 5.20
N ALA A 188 35.65 -5.77 6.49
CA ALA A 188 34.81 -6.48 7.44
C ALA A 188 33.59 -5.63 7.84
N SER A 189 32.46 -6.29 8.06
CA SER A 189 31.27 -5.66 8.64
C SER A 189 31.55 -5.13 10.04
N ALA A 190 30.74 -4.18 10.49
CA ALA A 190 30.76 -3.75 11.88
C ALA A 190 30.60 -4.97 12.82
N VAL A 191 31.21 -4.91 14.01
CA VAL A 191 31.13 -5.96 15.03
C VAL A 191 29.82 -5.92 15.84
N THR A 192 28.98 -4.92 15.60
CA THR A 192 27.65 -4.76 16.19
C THR A 192 26.70 -4.14 15.17
N GLY A 193 25.39 -4.42 15.31
CA GLY A 193 24.35 -3.88 14.42
C GLY A 193 23.97 -4.80 13.27
N ASN A 194 23.34 -4.24 12.24
CA ASN A 194 22.91 -4.97 11.05
C ASN A 194 24.07 -5.16 10.08
N VAL A 195 24.18 -6.37 9.52
CA VAL A 195 25.17 -6.69 8.50
C VAL A 195 24.52 -6.50 7.14
N VAL A 196 24.92 -5.45 6.45
CA VAL A 196 24.47 -5.11 5.11
C VAL A 196 25.64 -5.27 4.14
N LEU A 197 25.44 -6.09 3.12
CA LEU A 197 26.36 -6.25 2.00
C LEU A 197 25.81 -5.49 0.81
N GLN A 198 26.69 -4.94 -0.02
CA GLN A 198 26.30 -4.34 -1.27
C GLN A 198 26.64 -5.32 -2.39
N ALA A 199 25.67 -5.64 -3.23
CA ALA A 199 25.84 -6.47 -4.41
C ALA A 199 25.61 -5.62 -5.66
N SER A 200 26.42 -5.83 -6.69
CA SER A 200 26.32 -5.12 -7.96
C SER A 200 26.47 -6.09 -9.13
N TYR A 201 25.72 -5.87 -10.20
CA TYR A 201 25.82 -6.64 -11.44
C TYR A 201 25.55 -5.76 -12.66
N ASN A 202 26.08 -6.14 -13.81
CA ASN A 202 25.76 -5.52 -15.10
C ASN A 202 24.34 -5.94 -15.50
N VAL A 203 23.49 -4.97 -15.82
CA VAL A 203 22.15 -5.25 -16.36
C VAL A 203 22.28 -5.52 -17.87
N PRO A 204 22.08 -6.77 -18.34
CA PRO A 204 22.15 -7.08 -19.76
C PRO A 204 21.09 -6.28 -20.52
N GLY A 205 21.47 -5.60 -21.61
CA GLY A 205 20.51 -4.83 -22.42
C GLY A 205 20.26 -3.40 -21.95
N ALA A 206 20.82 -2.98 -20.80
CA ALA A 206 20.86 -1.56 -20.44
C ALA A 206 21.80 -0.80 -21.39
N ASN A 207 21.43 0.42 -21.78
CA ASN A 207 22.33 1.29 -22.51
C ASN A 207 23.58 1.59 -21.65
N PRO A 208 24.78 1.65 -22.24
CA PRO A 208 25.98 2.02 -21.51
C PRO A 208 25.84 3.43 -20.92
N GLY A 209 26.49 3.65 -19.78
CA GLY A 209 26.53 4.94 -19.11
C GLY A 209 27.25 6.00 -19.95
N ALA A 210 27.26 7.25 -19.45
CA ALA A 210 27.88 8.39 -20.15
C ALA A 210 29.36 8.17 -20.53
N ASP A 211 30.06 7.29 -19.79
CA ASP A 211 31.47 6.94 -20.00
C ASP A 211 31.69 5.68 -20.84
N GLY A 212 30.62 5.07 -21.39
CA GLY A 212 30.69 3.85 -22.19
C GLY A 212 30.75 2.54 -21.39
N GLU A 213 30.82 2.62 -20.06
CA GLU A 213 30.75 1.46 -19.16
C GLU A 213 29.35 0.84 -19.13
N PRO A 214 29.23 -0.48 -18.95
CA PRO A 214 27.93 -1.13 -18.81
C PRO A 214 27.19 -0.59 -17.58
N THR A 215 25.89 -0.33 -17.72
CA THR A 215 25.08 0.13 -16.59
C THR A 215 24.97 -1.01 -15.56
N ARG A 216 25.39 -0.71 -14.34
CA ARG A 216 25.35 -1.64 -13.21
C ARG A 216 24.23 -1.27 -12.28
N GLN A 217 23.45 -2.27 -11.89
CA GLN A 217 22.52 -2.12 -10.79
C GLN A 217 23.22 -2.54 -9.50
N THR A 218 22.91 -1.80 -8.43
CA THR A 218 23.44 -2.06 -7.10
C THR A 218 22.29 -2.16 -6.12
N PHE A 219 22.33 -3.18 -5.26
CA PHE A 219 21.35 -3.40 -4.21
C PHE A 219 22.02 -3.90 -2.94
N ASN A 220 21.32 -3.74 -1.82
CA ASN A 220 21.79 -4.15 -0.51
C ASN A 220 21.21 -5.50 -0.13
N ILE A 221 22.04 -6.39 0.40
CA ILE A 221 21.65 -7.67 1.00
C ILE A 221 21.85 -7.56 2.50
N ASN A 222 20.76 -7.53 3.25
CA ASN A 222 20.75 -7.54 4.70
C ASN A 222 20.72 -8.99 5.22
N LEU A 223 21.77 -9.39 5.93
CA LEU A 223 21.89 -10.73 6.52
C LEU A 223 21.36 -10.80 7.96
N GLY A 224 20.83 -9.67 8.47
CA GLY A 224 20.27 -9.52 9.80
C GLY A 224 21.22 -8.88 10.81
N GLN A 225 20.88 -9.01 12.09
CA GLN A 225 21.58 -8.33 13.19
C GLN A 225 22.54 -9.29 13.91
N ILE A 226 23.78 -8.85 14.12
CA ILE A 226 24.78 -9.62 14.88
C ILE A 226 24.24 -9.99 16.26
N GLY A 227 24.35 -11.28 16.61
CA GLY A 227 23.86 -11.82 17.88
C GLY A 227 22.34 -12.10 17.95
N SER A 228 21.58 -11.81 16.89
CA SER A 228 20.16 -12.17 16.76
C SER A 228 19.96 -13.53 16.07
N VAL A 229 18.77 -14.10 16.23
CA VAL A 229 18.29 -15.33 15.54
C VAL A 229 17.01 -15.08 14.73
N THR A 230 16.44 -13.88 14.87
CA THR A 230 15.22 -13.45 14.16
C THR A 230 15.67 -12.67 12.93
N ASN A 231 15.16 -13.07 11.76
CA ASN A 231 15.49 -12.45 10.46
C ASN A 231 17.00 -12.24 10.27
N THR A 232 17.80 -13.21 10.71
CA THR A 232 19.27 -13.20 10.62
C THR A 232 19.73 -14.58 10.18
N ILE A 233 20.83 -14.63 9.43
CA ILE A 233 21.49 -15.90 9.11
C ILE A 233 22.02 -16.59 10.36
N THR A 234 21.80 -17.90 10.47
CA THR A 234 22.22 -18.72 11.62
C THR A 234 22.93 -19.99 11.20
N GLN A 235 23.68 -20.57 12.12
CA GLN A 235 24.33 -21.86 11.95
C GLN A 235 23.94 -22.79 13.10
N PHE A 236 22.77 -23.41 13.01
CA PHE A 236 22.31 -24.43 13.95
C PHE A 236 22.47 -25.85 13.37
N ALA A 237 22.48 -26.84 14.26
CA ALA A 237 22.60 -28.26 13.91
C ALA A 237 21.28 -28.85 13.38
N GLU A 238 20.70 -28.18 12.39
CA GLU A 238 19.47 -28.55 11.71
C GLU A 238 19.64 -28.37 10.20
N LYS A 239 18.80 -29.05 9.40
CA LYS A 239 18.90 -29.01 7.93
C LYS A 239 18.91 -27.57 7.43
N SER A 240 19.75 -27.31 6.42
CA SER A 240 19.82 -25.97 5.82
C SER A 240 18.48 -25.60 5.21
N SER A 241 18.03 -24.37 5.45
CA SER A 241 16.76 -23.86 4.95
C SER A 241 16.79 -22.35 4.78
N THR A 242 16.06 -21.86 3.79
CA THR A 242 15.74 -20.43 3.66
C THR A 242 14.57 -20.12 4.57
N LYS A 243 14.76 -19.23 5.55
CA LYS A 243 13.76 -18.90 6.58
C LYS A 243 12.92 -17.68 6.19
N ALA A 244 13.56 -16.64 5.66
CA ALA A 244 12.89 -15.43 5.22
C ALA A 244 13.62 -14.83 4.02
N TYR A 245 12.84 -14.38 3.05
CA TYR A 245 13.28 -13.66 1.87
C TYR A 245 12.26 -12.57 1.58
N GLU A 246 12.66 -11.31 1.74
CA GLU A 246 11.87 -10.15 1.34
C GLU A 246 12.72 -9.23 0.46
N GLN A 247 12.10 -8.63 -0.56
CA GLN A 247 12.75 -7.70 -1.47
C GLN A 247 11.75 -6.62 -1.90
N ASP A 248 12.26 -5.45 -2.27
CA ASP A 248 11.46 -4.23 -2.50
C ASP A 248 11.27 -3.83 -3.98
N GLY A 249 11.77 -4.64 -4.91
CA GLY A 249 11.60 -4.49 -6.35
C GLY A 249 10.34 -5.18 -6.89
N TYR A 250 9.91 -4.80 -8.08
CA TYR A 250 8.76 -5.40 -8.75
C TYR A 250 8.77 -5.12 -10.24
N THR A 251 8.20 -6.05 -11.01
CA THR A 251 7.96 -5.85 -12.44
C THR A 251 6.93 -4.73 -12.68
N MET A 252 6.85 -4.29 -13.92
CA MET A 252 5.78 -3.42 -14.37
C MET A 252 4.40 -4.07 -14.12
N GLY A 253 3.47 -3.28 -13.60
CA GLY A 253 2.11 -3.73 -13.28
C GLY A 253 1.03 -2.90 -13.97
N TYR A 254 -0.13 -3.49 -14.16
CA TYR A 254 -1.36 -2.78 -14.51
C TYR A 254 -2.23 -2.64 -13.27
N LEU A 255 -2.93 -1.52 -13.12
CA LEU A 255 -3.92 -1.39 -12.06
C LEU A 255 -5.09 -2.35 -12.34
N GLU A 256 -5.23 -3.40 -11.54
CA GLU A 256 -6.30 -4.40 -11.69
C GLU A 256 -7.55 -4.01 -10.91
N ASN A 257 -7.35 -3.53 -9.68
CA ASN A 257 -8.43 -3.20 -8.79
C ASN A 257 -8.02 -2.06 -7.85
N PHE A 258 -8.98 -1.43 -7.19
CA PHE A 258 -8.72 -0.50 -6.10
C PHE A 258 -9.62 -0.84 -4.93
N LYS A 259 -9.14 -0.53 -3.73
CA LYS A 259 -9.86 -0.71 -2.48
C LYS A 259 -9.91 0.62 -1.77
N ILE A 260 -11.04 0.89 -1.14
CA ILE A 260 -11.21 2.02 -0.24
C ILE A 260 -11.27 1.42 1.15
N ASP A 261 -10.53 1.95 2.11
CA ASP A 261 -10.56 1.47 3.49
C ASP A 261 -11.57 2.28 4.35
N GLN A 262 -11.61 2.00 5.67
CA GLN A 262 -12.49 2.73 6.59
C GLN A 262 -12.04 4.16 6.89
N SER A 263 -10.78 4.49 6.62
CA SER A 263 -10.24 5.84 6.74
C SER A 263 -10.46 6.66 5.45
N GLY A 264 -11.00 6.04 4.41
CA GLY A 264 -11.17 6.64 3.08
C GLY A 264 -9.91 6.68 2.24
N MET A 265 -8.83 6.01 2.66
CA MET A 265 -7.65 5.79 1.84
C MET A 265 -7.99 4.85 0.69
N ILE A 266 -7.63 5.28 -0.51
CA ILE A 266 -7.79 4.56 -1.78
C ILE A 266 -6.46 3.88 -2.09
N THR A 267 -6.44 2.55 -2.05
CA THR A 267 -5.27 1.74 -2.40
C THR A 267 -5.51 1.02 -3.72
N GLY A 268 -4.66 1.26 -4.71
CA GLY A 268 -4.63 0.49 -5.95
C GLY A 268 -3.89 -0.82 -5.77
N VAL A 269 -4.46 -1.91 -6.28
CA VAL A 269 -3.89 -3.26 -6.34
C VAL A 269 -3.49 -3.53 -7.78
N TYR A 270 -2.20 -3.75 -7.99
CA TYR A 270 -1.62 -3.94 -9.32
C TYR A 270 -1.39 -5.43 -9.63
N SER A 271 -1.32 -5.77 -10.91
CA SER A 271 -1.13 -7.15 -11.40
C SER A 271 0.20 -7.78 -10.96
N ASN A 272 1.19 -6.96 -10.61
CA ASN A 272 2.48 -7.38 -10.06
C ASN A 272 2.41 -7.64 -8.54
N GLY A 273 1.23 -7.57 -7.92
CA GLY A 273 1.02 -7.75 -6.48
C GLY A 273 1.37 -6.53 -5.63
N ALA A 274 1.86 -5.45 -6.22
CA ALA A 274 2.14 -4.22 -5.51
C ALA A 274 0.84 -3.51 -5.10
N ASN A 275 0.82 -2.97 -3.89
CA ASN A 275 -0.25 -2.10 -3.41
C ASN A 275 0.29 -0.66 -3.32
N ARG A 276 -0.34 0.29 -4.00
CA ARG A 276 0.00 1.73 -3.84
C ARG A 276 -1.18 2.49 -3.29
N LEU A 277 -0.91 3.36 -2.32
CA LEU A 277 -1.85 4.40 -1.93
C LEU A 277 -1.97 5.39 -3.09
N LEU A 278 -3.20 5.70 -3.51
CA LEU A 278 -3.50 6.63 -4.59
C LEU A 278 -4.03 7.97 -4.06
N GLY A 279 -4.70 7.95 -2.91
CA GLY A 279 -5.28 9.14 -2.32
C GLY A 279 -6.18 8.83 -1.14
N GLN A 280 -6.85 9.86 -0.61
CA GLN A 280 -7.82 9.74 0.46
C GLN A 280 -9.03 10.64 0.23
N ILE A 281 -10.24 10.11 0.46
CA ILE A 281 -11.50 10.84 0.34
C ILE A 281 -11.63 11.87 1.45
N ALA A 282 -11.97 13.11 1.06
CA ALA A 282 -12.24 14.17 2.01
C ALA A 282 -13.68 14.12 2.52
N LEU A 283 -13.84 14.32 3.83
CA LEU A 283 -15.14 14.49 4.46
C LEU A 283 -15.32 15.92 4.98
N ALA A 284 -16.50 16.48 4.77
CA ALA A 284 -16.92 17.74 5.37
C ALA A 284 -17.80 17.50 6.60
N SER A 285 -17.59 18.28 7.65
CA SER A 285 -18.53 18.44 8.76
C SER A 285 -19.00 19.89 8.85
N PHE A 286 -20.19 20.07 9.40
CA PHE A 286 -20.83 21.36 9.58
C PHE A 286 -21.24 21.52 11.04
N ALA A 287 -21.18 22.75 11.55
CA ALA A 287 -21.65 23.06 12.90
C ALA A 287 -23.16 22.78 13.01
N ASN A 288 -23.93 23.12 11.97
CA ASN A 288 -25.36 22.86 11.91
C ASN A 288 -25.73 22.16 10.59
N GLN A 289 -25.87 20.83 10.63
CA GLN A 289 -26.23 20.03 9.46
C GLN A 289 -27.65 20.34 8.93
N GLY A 290 -28.59 20.72 9.82
CA GLY A 290 -29.95 21.08 9.45
C GLY A 290 -30.05 22.44 8.75
N GLY A 291 -29.00 23.25 8.81
CA GLY A 291 -28.91 24.51 8.10
C GLY A 291 -28.52 24.36 6.63
N LEU A 292 -28.14 23.17 6.17
CA LEU A 292 -27.75 22.94 4.78
C LEU A 292 -28.93 23.11 3.83
N GLU A 293 -28.72 23.79 2.72
CA GLU A 293 -29.72 23.95 1.68
C GLU A 293 -29.67 22.76 0.72
N LYS A 294 -30.83 22.20 0.37
CA LYS A 294 -30.91 21.10 -0.59
C LYS A 294 -30.69 21.63 -2.00
N ALA A 295 -29.77 21.01 -2.74
CA ALA A 295 -29.47 21.34 -4.13
C ALA A 295 -30.02 20.32 -5.14
N GLY A 296 -30.83 19.36 -4.68
CA GLY A 296 -31.39 18.26 -5.49
C GLY A 296 -30.54 17.00 -5.45
N GLU A 297 -31.08 15.87 -5.90
CA GLU A 297 -30.33 14.60 -6.08
C GLU A 297 -29.53 14.13 -4.84
N ASN A 298 -30.07 14.33 -3.64
CA ASN A 298 -29.39 14.05 -2.36
C ASN A 298 -28.07 14.83 -2.16
N THR A 299 -27.94 15.97 -2.82
CA THR A 299 -26.85 16.93 -2.62
C THR A 299 -27.30 18.15 -1.83
N TYR A 300 -26.35 18.74 -1.12
CA TYR A 300 -26.52 19.86 -0.21
C TYR A 300 -25.48 20.93 -0.51
N VAL A 301 -25.83 22.18 -0.28
CA VAL A 301 -24.92 23.33 -0.37
C VAL A 301 -24.85 24.06 0.97
N GLN A 302 -23.72 24.69 1.22
CA GLN A 302 -23.51 25.48 2.43
C GLN A 302 -24.42 26.72 2.43
N SER A 303 -24.94 27.07 3.62
CA SER A 303 -25.73 28.28 3.84
C SER A 303 -25.17 29.08 5.02
N ASN A 304 -25.67 30.30 5.21
CA ASN A 304 -25.32 31.09 6.39
C ASN A 304 -25.72 30.39 7.71
N ASN A 305 -26.75 29.52 7.68
CA ASN A 305 -27.24 28.82 8.86
C ASN A 305 -26.50 27.50 9.13
N SER A 306 -25.79 26.93 8.14
CA SER A 306 -25.00 25.70 8.32
C SER A 306 -23.63 25.96 8.96
N GLY A 307 -23.12 27.18 8.79
CA GLY A 307 -21.72 27.51 9.01
C GLY A 307 -20.81 27.02 7.88
N TYR A 308 -19.51 27.32 7.98
CA TYR A 308 -18.51 26.91 6.99
C TYR A 308 -18.25 25.40 7.03
N ALA A 309 -17.98 24.82 5.86
CA ALA A 309 -17.56 23.44 5.73
C ALA A 309 -16.16 23.25 6.35
N ASN A 310 -16.05 22.41 7.37
CA ASN A 310 -14.77 21.95 7.86
C ASN A 310 -14.40 20.67 7.11
N ILE A 311 -13.36 20.71 6.28
CA ILE A 311 -12.91 19.57 5.45
C ILE A 311 -11.64 18.96 6.06
N SER A 312 -11.62 17.63 6.21
CA SER A 312 -10.50 16.88 6.79
C SER A 312 -10.66 15.38 6.49
N ALA A 313 -9.62 14.60 6.81
CA ALA A 313 -9.66 13.15 6.73
C ALA A 313 -10.79 12.53 7.58
N SER A 314 -11.23 11.33 7.18
CA SER A 314 -12.20 10.53 7.92
C SER A 314 -11.64 10.07 9.27
N GLY A 315 -12.50 9.96 10.29
CA GLY A 315 -12.12 9.50 11.63
C GLY A 315 -11.40 10.53 12.51
N VAL A 316 -11.12 11.74 12.01
CA VAL A 316 -10.48 12.84 12.76
C VAL A 316 -11.50 13.94 13.05
N ALA A 317 -11.32 14.66 14.17
CA ALA A 317 -12.13 15.84 14.54
C ALA A 317 -13.65 15.59 14.58
N GLY A 318 -14.08 14.44 15.09
CA GLY A 318 -15.50 14.09 15.24
C GLY A 318 -16.19 13.64 13.94
N LYS A 319 -15.42 13.42 12.87
CA LYS A 319 -15.94 12.88 11.60
C LYS A 319 -16.09 11.37 11.66
N GLY A 320 -17.14 10.91 11.01
CA GLY A 320 -17.48 9.51 10.84
C GLY A 320 -16.40 8.74 10.09
N LYS A 321 -16.45 7.42 10.23
CA LYS A 321 -15.63 6.47 9.48
C LYS A 321 -16.35 6.12 8.18
N LEU A 322 -15.60 5.66 7.19
CA LEU A 322 -16.18 5.11 5.98
C LEU A 322 -16.38 3.60 6.11
N ILE A 323 -17.40 3.08 5.42
CA ILE A 323 -17.59 1.65 5.22
C ILE A 323 -17.50 1.38 3.72
N ALA A 324 -16.44 0.66 3.35
CA ALA A 324 -16.21 0.24 1.97
C ALA A 324 -17.20 -0.84 1.54
N GLY A 325 -17.55 -0.87 0.24
CA GLY A 325 -18.49 -1.86 -0.31
C GLY A 325 -19.94 -1.75 0.17
N ALA A 326 -20.24 -0.83 1.09
CA ALA A 326 -21.60 -0.54 1.56
C ALA A 326 -22.16 0.71 0.87
N LEU A 327 -23.49 0.76 0.80
CA LEU A 327 -24.26 1.95 0.47
C LEU A 327 -25.10 2.31 1.70
N GLU A 328 -25.21 3.60 2.05
CA GLU A 328 -26.11 4.02 3.13
C GLU A 328 -27.55 3.66 2.75
N MET A 329 -28.18 2.81 3.57
CA MET A 329 -29.61 2.51 3.41
C MET A 329 -30.45 3.73 3.78
N SER A 330 -31.66 3.80 3.22
CA SER A 330 -32.63 4.80 3.66
C SER A 330 -32.87 4.64 5.16
N ASN A 331 -32.81 5.75 5.89
CA ASN A 331 -33.13 5.80 7.32
C ASN A 331 -34.64 5.85 7.59
N VAL A 332 -35.48 5.66 6.56
CA VAL A 332 -36.93 5.75 6.64
C VAL A 332 -37.52 4.35 6.83
N ASP A 333 -38.20 4.12 7.96
CA ASP A 333 -39.04 2.93 8.16
C ASP A 333 -40.42 3.17 7.54
N LEU A 334 -40.74 2.38 6.51
CA LEU A 334 -42.02 2.47 5.82
C LEU A 334 -43.21 2.28 6.76
N THR A 335 -43.10 1.40 7.76
CA THR A 335 -44.21 1.08 8.68
C THR A 335 -44.59 2.28 9.54
N GLU A 336 -43.58 2.98 10.07
CA GLU A 336 -43.76 4.20 10.85
C GLU A 336 -44.32 5.32 9.97
N GLN A 337 -43.74 5.53 8.77
CA GLN A 337 -44.21 6.57 7.85
C GLN A 337 -45.64 6.33 7.36
N PHE A 338 -46.06 5.08 7.13
CA PHE A 338 -47.44 4.77 6.79
C PHE A 338 -48.39 5.06 7.96
N THR A 339 -47.96 4.82 9.19
CA THR A 339 -48.76 5.13 10.38
C THR A 339 -48.92 6.65 10.55
N ASP A 340 -47.83 7.42 10.39
CA ASP A 340 -47.86 8.88 10.42
C ASP A 340 -48.73 9.47 9.31
N LEU A 341 -48.73 8.88 8.12
CA LEU A 341 -49.63 9.27 7.03
C LEU A 341 -51.09 9.03 7.41
N ILE A 342 -51.42 7.88 8.01
CA ILE A 342 -52.78 7.57 8.48
C ILE A 342 -53.21 8.54 9.59
N VAL A 343 -52.31 8.88 10.53
CA VAL A 343 -52.59 9.86 11.59
C VAL A 343 -52.83 11.24 11.00
N THR A 344 -51.98 11.68 10.07
CA THR A 344 -52.11 12.97 9.39
C THR A 344 -53.41 13.03 8.56
N GLN A 345 -53.76 11.94 7.86
CA GLN A 345 -54.98 11.83 7.08
C GLN A 345 -56.23 11.86 7.96
N ARG A 346 -56.23 11.12 9.09
CA ARG A 346 -57.31 11.18 10.08
C ARG A 346 -57.43 12.55 10.72
N GLY A 347 -56.31 13.22 10.99
CA GLY A 347 -56.25 14.61 11.44
C GLY A 347 -56.93 15.56 10.44
N PHE A 348 -56.57 15.47 9.17
CA PHE A 348 -57.19 16.26 8.10
C PHE A 348 -58.70 16.00 7.96
N GLN A 349 -59.13 14.74 8.04
CA GLN A 349 -60.55 14.37 8.02
C GLN A 349 -61.30 14.94 9.24
N ALA A 350 -60.70 14.87 10.43
CA ALA A 350 -61.27 15.43 11.65
C ALA A 350 -61.40 16.97 11.55
N SER A 351 -60.35 17.67 11.11
CA SER A 351 -60.39 19.12 10.88
C SER A 351 -61.45 19.51 9.84
N SER A 352 -61.57 18.74 8.75
CA SER A 352 -62.60 18.96 7.73
C SER A 352 -64.01 18.73 8.29
N LYS A 353 -64.19 17.76 9.20
CA LYS A 353 -65.47 17.51 9.85
C LYS A 353 -65.84 18.61 10.83
N THR A 354 -64.86 19.17 11.56
CA THR A 354 -65.07 20.36 12.40
C THR A 354 -65.58 21.53 11.55
N ILE A 355 -64.97 21.79 10.39
CA ILE A 355 -65.41 22.86 9.47
C ILE A 355 -66.86 22.63 9.01
N GLN A 356 -67.21 21.43 8.53
CA GLN A 356 -68.59 21.11 8.12
C GLN A 356 -69.61 21.30 9.25
N THR A 357 -69.24 20.91 10.46
CA THR A 357 -70.12 21.02 11.63
C THR A 357 -70.31 22.48 12.01
N SER A 358 -69.23 23.28 11.96
CA SER A 358 -69.30 24.73 12.13
C SER A 358 -70.18 25.39 11.06
N ASP A 359 -70.04 25.03 9.78
CA ASP A 359 -70.87 25.55 8.69
C ASP A 359 -72.36 25.22 8.89
N THR A 360 -72.66 23.99 9.30
CA THR A 360 -74.04 23.56 9.58
C THR A 360 -74.64 24.34 10.76
N MET A 361 -73.85 24.62 11.79
CA MET A 361 -74.28 25.43 12.93
C MET A 361 -74.50 26.90 12.54
N LEU A 362 -73.67 27.45 11.65
CA LEU A 362 -73.88 28.81 11.11
C LEU A 362 -75.17 28.90 10.29
N ASP A 363 -75.45 27.90 9.46
CA ASP A 363 -76.67 27.86 8.64
C ASP A 363 -77.94 27.73 9.49
N THR A 364 -77.92 26.93 10.55
CA THR A 364 -79.05 26.85 11.49
C THR A 364 -79.28 28.17 12.24
N VAL A 365 -78.22 28.87 12.65
CA VAL A 365 -78.34 30.21 13.27
C VAL A 365 -78.88 31.25 12.30
N LEU A 366 -78.46 31.23 11.03
CA LEU A 366 -78.98 32.13 9.99
C LEU A 366 -80.47 31.90 9.73
N ASN A 367 -80.91 30.65 9.73
CA ASN A 367 -82.31 30.28 9.54
C ASN A 367 -83.20 30.58 10.75
N LEU A 368 -82.64 30.67 11.97
CA LEU A 368 -83.35 31.10 13.19
C LEU A 368 -83.63 32.61 13.26
N LYS A 369 -82.96 33.43 12.44
CA LYS A 369 -83.15 34.89 12.38
C LYS A 369 -84.28 35.31 11.41
N ARG A 370 -84.82 34.37 10.62
CA ARG A 370 -86.05 34.54 9.85
C ARG A 370 -87.24 34.06 10.66
#